data_AF-A0A932XDL4-F1
#
_entry.id   AF-A0A932XDL4-F1
#
_cell.length_a   1.000
_cell.length_b   1.000
_cell.length_c   1.000
_cell.angle_alpha   90.00
_cell.angle_beta   90.00
_cell.angle_gamma   90.00
#
_symmetry.space_group_name_H-M   'P 1'
#
loop_
_entity.id
_entity.type
_entity.pdbx_description
1 polymer ?
#
loop_
_entity_poly.entity_id
_entity_poly.type
_entity_poly.pdbx_seq_one_letter_code
_entity_poly.pdbx_strand_id
1 'polypeptide(L)'
;MSERDEYYQTTIQLDATLDYEGRLPVLLKVHQSTERYYSGHREIVPVPKPRGSGHLRARPYGERTYFHGKPFTLQPDAYLDVALTLDPAHQDLVGTVLAHQHRDFRHQELGTCQGWYYPGGPLILWEVLVHSRARRGPPYENDELLNAVWSAWEQTLITRCPDATAIYTPWADPAYEPIDEYQRFLRVHGYEQSEHPGAFIKNLREAATI
;
A
#
# COMPACT_ATOMS: atom_id res chain seq x y z
N MET A 1 -7.57 -23.51 -8.86
CA MET A 1 -8.44 -22.59 -9.64
C MET A 1 -8.79 -21.40 -8.76
N SER A 2 -8.08 -20.28 -8.93
CA SER A 2 -8.39 -19.03 -8.22
C SER A 2 -9.74 -18.51 -8.71
N GLU A 3 -10.68 -18.32 -7.79
CA GLU A 3 -11.87 -17.50 -7.98
C GLU A 3 -11.44 -16.18 -8.62
N ARG A 4 -12.10 -15.76 -9.72
CA ARG A 4 -11.82 -14.44 -10.30
C ARG A 4 -12.33 -13.43 -9.29
N ASP A 5 -11.40 -12.80 -8.60
CA ASP A 5 -11.66 -11.68 -7.71
C ASP A 5 -12.05 -10.47 -8.57
N GLU A 6 -13.32 -10.43 -9.01
CA GLU A 6 -13.88 -9.43 -9.95
C GLU A 6 -13.79 -7.99 -9.42
N TYR A 7 -13.52 -7.84 -8.12
CA TYR A 7 -13.29 -6.55 -7.51
C TYR A 7 -12.01 -5.88 -8.04
N TYR A 8 -10.90 -6.61 -8.16
CA TYR A 8 -9.64 -6.02 -8.64
C TYR A 8 -9.56 -6.05 -10.16
N GLN A 9 -9.36 -4.87 -10.74
CA GLN A 9 -9.45 -4.66 -12.19
C GLN A 9 -8.09 -4.86 -12.89
N THR A 10 -7.00 -4.63 -12.17
CA THR A 10 -5.64 -4.67 -12.72
C THR A 10 -4.66 -5.24 -11.70
N THR A 11 -3.60 -5.87 -12.19
CA THR A 11 -2.45 -6.32 -11.38
C THR A 11 -1.18 -5.75 -11.98
N ILE A 12 -0.31 -5.20 -11.12
CA ILE A 12 0.97 -4.60 -11.49
C ILE A 12 2.07 -5.35 -10.75
N GLN A 13 3.19 -5.66 -11.41
CA GLN A 13 4.37 -6.17 -10.72
C GLN A 13 5.18 -5.01 -10.16
N LEU A 14 5.54 -5.09 -8.89
CA LEU A 14 6.38 -4.10 -8.24
C LEU A 14 7.85 -4.44 -8.47
N ASP A 15 8.71 -3.42 -8.45
CA ASP A 15 10.16 -3.59 -8.36
C ASP A 15 10.55 -3.89 -6.90
N ALA A 16 10.03 -5.00 -6.38
CA ALA A 16 10.26 -5.47 -5.03
C ALA A 16 10.17 -6.99 -4.96
N THR A 17 10.95 -7.56 -4.05
CA THR A 17 10.91 -8.99 -3.74
C THR A 17 10.81 -9.21 -2.25
N LEU A 18 10.08 -10.25 -1.84
CA LEU A 18 10.08 -10.73 -0.46
C LEU A 18 11.18 -11.79 -0.32
N ASP A 19 12.24 -11.54 0.47
CA ASP A 19 13.23 -12.58 0.76
C ASP A 19 12.67 -13.60 1.74
N TYR A 20 12.10 -14.65 1.20
CA TYR A 20 12.09 -15.95 1.85
C TYR A 20 13.04 -16.81 1.03
N GLU A 21 14.36 -16.73 1.30
CA GLU A 21 15.42 -17.57 0.70
C GLU A 21 15.32 -17.79 -0.84
N GLY A 22 14.78 -16.81 -1.58
CA GLY A 22 14.38 -17.05 -2.97
C GLY A 22 13.55 -15.95 -3.67
N ARG A 23 13.66 -14.69 -3.23
CA ARG A 23 13.15 -13.47 -3.92
C ARG A 23 11.77 -13.63 -4.60
N LEU A 24 10.72 -13.85 -3.81
CA LEU A 24 9.37 -13.92 -4.37
C LEU A 24 8.95 -12.54 -4.89
N PRO A 25 8.44 -12.41 -6.12
CA PRO A 25 8.01 -11.11 -6.64
C PRO A 25 6.84 -10.57 -5.83
N VAL A 26 6.82 -9.25 -5.68
CA VAL A 26 5.69 -8.54 -5.10
C VAL A 26 4.81 -8.00 -6.22
N LEU A 27 3.52 -8.24 -6.12
CA LEU A 27 2.49 -7.82 -7.04
C LEU A 27 1.52 -6.88 -6.31
N LEU A 28 0.83 -6.04 -7.05
CA LEU A 28 -0.16 -5.10 -6.54
C LEU A 28 -1.45 -5.24 -7.34
N LYS A 29 -2.51 -5.74 -6.71
CA LYS A 29 -3.85 -5.64 -7.29
C LYS A 29 -4.39 -4.23 -7.07
N VAL A 30 -5.09 -3.68 -8.05
CA VAL A 30 -5.70 -2.34 -7.98
C VAL A 30 -7.15 -2.38 -8.40
N HIS A 31 -8.01 -1.83 -7.54
CA HIS A 31 -9.40 -1.51 -7.78
C HIS A 31 -9.58 0.00 -7.87
N GLN A 32 -10.53 0.43 -8.71
CA GLN A 32 -10.94 1.80 -8.87
C GLN A 32 -12.46 1.89 -8.95
N SER A 33 -13.04 2.87 -8.26
CA SER A 33 -14.47 3.17 -8.34
C SER A 33 -14.74 4.68 -8.16
N THR A 34 -15.97 5.10 -8.43
CA THR A 34 -16.41 6.47 -8.21
C THR A 34 -17.29 6.52 -6.97
N GLU A 35 -17.01 7.46 -6.07
CA GLU A 35 -17.75 7.66 -4.83
C GLU A 35 -18.24 9.11 -4.70
N ARG A 36 -19.34 9.32 -3.98
CA ARG A 36 -19.77 10.66 -3.56
C ARG A 36 -19.11 11.01 -2.23
N TYR A 37 -18.64 12.26 -2.09
CA TYR A 37 -18.08 12.75 -0.84
C TYR A 37 -18.88 13.91 -0.25
N TYR A 38 -18.79 14.09 1.06
CA TYR A 38 -19.59 15.03 1.84
C TYR A 38 -18.69 15.83 2.79
N SER A 39 -19.10 17.01 3.25
CA SER A 39 -18.36 17.66 4.35
C SER A 39 -18.59 16.93 5.67
N GLY A 40 -17.59 16.18 6.09
CA GLY A 40 -17.40 15.81 7.49
C GLY A 40 -16.41 16.76 8.17
N HIS A 41 -16.60 17.04 9.47
CA HIS A 41 -15.60 17.69 10.32
C HIS A 41 -14.43 16.74 10.69
N ARG A 42 -14.16 15.70 9.89
CA ARG A 42 -13.26 14.60 10.23
C ARG A 42 -12.27 14.22 9.13
N GLU A 43 -12.25 14.95 8.03
CA GLU A 43 -11.24 14.74 6.99
C GLU A 43 -9.91 15.27 7.53
N ILE A 44 -8.96 14.36 7.79
CA ILE A 44 -7.64 14.66 8.36
C ILE A 44 -6.77 15.42 7.34
N VAL A 45 -7.12 15.30 6.05
CA VAL A 45 -6.48 16.00 4.95
C VAL A 45 -7.43 17.02 4.31
N PRO A 46 -6.93 18.15 3.79
CA PRO A 46 -7.75 19.16 3.14
C PRO A 46 -8.48 18.60 1.91
N VAL A 47 -9.80 18.71 1.88
CA VAL A 47 -10.64 18.33 0.74
C VAL A 47 -11.27 19.56 0.06
N PRO A 48 -11.33 19.60 -1.29
CA PRO A 48 -11.97 20.68 -2.01
C PRO A 48 -13.44 20.87 -1.62
N LYS A 49 -13.82 22.11 -1.28
CA LYS A 49 -15.21 22.48 -0.98
C LYS A 49 -15.78 23.32 -2.13
N PRO A 50 -16.98 23.01 -2.63
CA PRO A 50 -17.65 23.87 -3.61
C PRO A 50 -17.85 25.29 -3.07
N ARG A 51 -17.65 26.31 -3.92
CA ARG A 51 -17.96 27.70 -3.54
C ARG A 51 -19.45 27.81 -3.18
N GLY A 52 -19.75 28.37 -2.01
CA GLY A 52 -21.13 28.55 -1.54
C GLY A 52 -21.74 27.33 -0.84
N SER A 53 -20.97 26.28 -0.53
CA SER A 53 -21.43 25.17 0.30
C SER A 53 -21.61 25.62 1.76
N GLY A 54 -22.73 26.27 2.06
CA GLY A 54 -23.19 26.50 3.43
C GLY A 54 -23.52 25.19 4.16
N HIS A 55 -23.76 25.27 5.48
CA HIS A 55 -23.89 24.18 6.46
C HIS A 55 -24.98 23.11 6.24
N LEU A 56 -25.51 22.95 5.03
CA LEU A 56 -26.50 21.92 4.70
C LEU A 56 -25.82 20.56 4.55
N ARG A 57 -25.77 19.81 5.67
CA ARG A 57 -25.17 18.47 5.83
C ARG A 57 -25.72 17.36 4.91
N ALA A 58 -26.65 17.66 3.99
CA ALA A 58 -27.43 16.66 3.25
C ALA A 58 -27.10 16.53 1.76
N ARG A 59 -26.21 17.36 1.19
CA ARG A 59 -25.82 17.26 -0.23
C ARG A 59 -24.35 16.86 -0.38
N PRO A 60 -24.02 15.92 -1.29
CA PRO A 60 -22.64 15.62 -1.61
C PRO A 60 -21.98 16.86 -2.20
N TYR A 61 -20.69 17.03 -1.89
CA TYR A 61 -19.87 18.12 -2.41
C TYR A 61 -19.42 17.85 -3.84
N GLY A 62 -19.35 16.58 -4.22
CA GLY A 62 -19.05 16.14 -5.56
C GLY A 62 -18.81 14.64 -5.60
N GLU A 63 -18.18 14.20 -6.69
CA GLU A 63 -17.66 12.86 -6.85
C GLU A 63 -16.14 12.87 -6.70
N ARG A 64 -15.61 11.75 -6.20
CA ARG A 64 -14.19 11.46 -6.11
C ARG A 64 -13.93 10.08 -6.69
N THR A 65 -12.72 9.83 -7.14
CA THR A 65 -12.29 8.47 -7.49
C THR A 65 -11.70 7.82 -6.25
N TYR A 66 -12.18 6.64 -5.89
CA TYR A 66 -11.60 5.79 -4.86
C TYR A 66 -10.67 4.76 -5.49
N PHE A 67 -9.55 4.51 -4.83
CA PHE A 67 -8.57 3.50 -5.20
C PHE A 67 -8.29 2.59 -4.01
N HIS A 68 -8.23 1.28 -4.31
CA HIS A 68 -7.81 0.27 -3.34
C HIS A 68 -6.73 -0.61 -3.97
N GLY A 69 -5.54 -0.53 -3.40
CA GLY A 69 -4.38 -1.35 -3.70
C GLY A 69 -4.25 -2.48 -2.68
N LYS A 70 -3.91 -3.67 -3.16
CA LYS A 70 -3.60 -4.84 -2.32
C LYS A 70 -2.27 -5.45 -2.75
N PRO A 71 -1.16 -5.10 -2.08
CA PRO A 71 0.13 -5.75 -2.34
C PRO A 71 0.08 -7.21 -1.86
N PHE A 72 0.60 -8.12 -2.67
CA PHE A 72 0.62 -9.55 -2.38
C PHE A 72 1.82 -10.23 -3.03
N THR A 73 2.13 -11.44 -2.58
CA THR A 73 3.07 -12.34 -3.26
C THR A 73 2.43 -13.70 -3.52
N LEU A 74 3.03 -14.49 -4.40
CA LEU A 74 2.62 -15.85 -4.70
C LEU A 74 3.48 -16.80 -3.88
N GLN A 75 2.92 -17.31 -2.78
CA GLN A 75 3.61 -18.29 -1.96
C GLN A 75 3.32 -19.69 -2.52
N PRO A 76 4.34 -20.53 -2.79
CA PRO A 76 4.11 -21.90 -3.22
C PRO A 76 3.44 -22.70 -2.10
N ASP A 77 2.44 -23.51 -2.45
CA ASP A 77 1.90 -24.54 -1.58
C ASP A 77 2.78 -25.79 -1.69
N ALA A 78 3.80 -25.84 -0.83
CA ALA A 78 4.84 -26.87 -0.84
C ALA A 78 4.61 -27.93 0.24
N TYR A 79 4.78 -29.20 -0.15
CA TYR A 79 4.69 -30.37 0.71
C TYR A 79 6.05 -31.05 0.72
N LEU A 80 6.52 -31.41 1.91
CA LEU A 80 7.77 -32.13 2.13
C LEU A 80 7.46 -33.45 2.83
N ASP A 81 7.92 -34.55 2.25
CA ASP A 81 7.95 -35.84 2.93
C ASP A 81 9.29 -35.95 3.65
N VAL A 82 9.26 -36.00 4.99
CA VAL A 82 10.48 -36.02 5.81
C VAL A 82 10.55 -37.33 6.59
N ALA A 83 11.61 -38.11 6.39
CA ALA A 83 11.98 -39.20 7.28
C ALA A 83 12.65 -38.63 8.53
N LEU A 84 12.08 -38.85 9.71
CA LEU A 84 12.65 -38.39 10.97
C LEU A 84 13.77 -39.32 11.44
N THR A 85 14.82 -38.75 12.03
CA THR A 85 15.91 -39.52 12.65
C THR A 85 15.42 -40.08 14.00
N LEU A 86 15.61 -41.38 14.24
CA LEU A 86 15.14 -42.05 15.46
C LEU A 86 15.93 -41.65 16.72
N ASP A 87 17.16 -41.16 16.56
CA ASP A 87 17.98 -40.62 17.65
C ASP A 87 18.61 -39.27 17.24
N PRO A 88 17.86 -38.16 17.35
CA PRO A 88 18.34 -36.85 16.94
C PRO A 88 19.46 -36.30 17.84
N ALA A 89 19.68 -36.87 19.04
CA ALA A 89 20.68 -36.38 20.00
C ALA A 89 22.13 -36.72 19.60
N HIS A 90 22.34 -37.64 18.65
CA HIS A 90 23.67 -38.11 18.25
C HIS A 90 24.15 -37.63 16.87
N GLN A 91 23.27 -37.04 16.04
CA GLN A 91 23.59 -36.76 14.63
C GLN A 91 23.33 -35.31 14.17
N ASP A 92 22.93 -34.39 15.07
CA ASP A 92 22.58 -32.99 14.74
C ASP A 92 21.57 -32.82 13.58
N LEU A 93 20.85 -33.90 13.21
CA LEU A 93 19.92 -33.93 12.09
C LEU A 93 18.55 -34.43 12.56
N VAL A 94 17.54 -33.59 12.35
CA VAL A 94 16.13 -33.88 12.70
C VAL A 94 15.52 -34.91 11.73
N GLY A 95 15.99 -34.97 10.49
CA GLY A 95 15.50 -35.90 9.48
C GLY A 95 16.08 -35.65 8.08
N THR A 96 15.65 -36.45 7.11
CA THR A 96 16.01 -36.35 5.69
C THR A 96 14.77 -36.12 4.83
N VAL A 97 14.82 -35.15 3.92
CA VAL A 97 13.75 -34.92 2.94
C VAL A 97 13.78 -36.06 1.91
N LEU A 98 12.69 -36.82 1.83
CA LEU A 98 12.53 -37.95 0.90
C LEU A 98 11.93 -37.51 -0.43
N ALA A 99 10.99 -36.57 -0.38
CA ALA A 99 10.32 -36.02 -1.56
C ALA A 99 9.86 -34.59 -1.29
N HIS A 100 9.72 -33.82 -2.37
CA HIS A 100 9.11 -32.50 -2.35
C HIS A 100 8.10 -32.38 -3.49
N GLN A 101 6.97 -31.72 -3.24
CA GLN A 101 5.94 -31.44 -4.24
C GLN A 101 5.42 -30.02 -4.08
N HIS A 102 5.24 -29.32 -5.20
CA HIS A 102 4.57 -28.01 -5.24
C HIS A 102 3.28 -28.20 -6.04
N ARG A 103 2.13 -27.87 -5.45
CA ARG A 103 0.82 -28.14 -6.10
C ARG A 103 0.18 -26.91 -6.70
N ASP A 104 0.28 -25.78 -6.02
CA ASP A 104 -0.36 -24.53 -6.41
C ASP A 104 0.41 -23.34 -5.80
N PHE A 105 -0.04 -22.12 -6.12
CA PHE A 105 0.38 -20.91 -5.42
C PHE A 105 -0.80 -20.29 -4.71
N ARG A 106 -0.58 -19.84 -3.47
CA ARG A 106 -1.55 -19.06 -2.71
C ARG A 106 -1.17 -17.59 -2.73
N HIS A 107 -2.18 -16.73 -2.84
CA HIS A 107 -1.99 -15.30 -2.69
C HIS A 107 -1.75 -15.00 -1.21
N GLN A 108 -0.56 -14.52 -0.89
CA GLN A 108 -0.25 -14.04 0.45
C GLN A 108 -0.31 -12.51 0.43
N GLU A 109 -1.35 -11.97 1.06
CA GLU A 109 -1.50 -10.52 1.21
C GLU A 109 -0.39 -9.95 2.09
N LEU A 110 0.24 -8.88 1.61
CA LEU A 110 1.37 -8.23 2.27
C LEU A 110 0.97 -6.90 2.92
N GLY A 111 -0.18 -6.33 2.57
CA GLY A 111 -0.56 -4.99 3.00
C GLY A 111 -1.87 -4.50 2.39
N THR A 112 -2.14 -3.23 2.60
CA THR A 112 -3.24 -2.48 1.96
C THR A 112 -2.73 -1.11 1.54
N CYS A 113 -3.37 -0.53 0.54
CA CYS A 113 -3.17 0.84 0.12
C CYS A 113 -4.53 1.42 -0.24
N GLN A 114 -4.87 2.58 0.29
CA GLN A 114 -6.06 3.31 -0.12
C GLN A 114 -5.67 4.65 -0.72
N GLY A 115 -6.57 5.19 -1.54
CA GLY A 115 -6.41 6.53 -2.03
C GLY A 115 -7.70 7.13 -2.55
N TRP A 116 -7.73 8.45 -2.58
CA TRP A 116 -8.81 9.22 -3.17
C TRP A 116 -8.26 10.29 -4.09
N TYR A 117 -8.92 10.48 -5.22
CA TYR A 117 -8.64 11.58 -6.13
C TYR A 117 -9.86 12.49 -6.24
N TYR A 118 -9.65 13.78 -6.00
CA TYR A 118 -10.64 14.81 -6.26
C TYR A 118 -10.32 15.42 -7.63
N PRO A 119 -11.18 15.29 -8.65
CA PRO A 119 -10.92 15.79 -9.99
C PRO A 119 -10.46 17.25 -10.01
N GLY A 120 -9.33 17.52 -10.66
CA GLY A 120 -8.68 18.85 -10.71
C GLY A 120 -8.09 19.33 -9.38
N GLY A 121 -7.95 18.43 -8.40
CA GLY A 121 -7.47 18.74 -7.05
C GLY A 121 -6.43 17.72 -6.57
N PRO A 122 -6.33 17.51 -5.24
CA PRO A 122 -5.32 16.63 -4.67
C PRO A 122 -5.66 15.15 -4.82
N LEU A 123 -4.60 14.34 -4.84
CA LEU A 123 -4.60 12.94 -4.46
C LEU A 123 -4.42 12.81 -2.95
N ILE A 124 -5.08 11.83 -2.35
CA ILE A 124 -4.86 11.41 -0.97
C ILE A 124 -4.29 9.99 -1.02
N LEU A 125 -3.15 9.77 -0.36
CA LEU A 125 -2.71 8.44 0.05
C LEU A 125 -3.20 8.18 1.46
N TRP A 126 -3.75 7.00 1.69
CA TRP A 126 -4.30 6.61 2.99
C TRP A 126 -4.02 5.14 3.25
N GLU A 127 -3.67 4.79 4.50
CA GLU A 127 -3.40 3.40 4.90
C GLU A 127 -2.51 2.65 3.90
N VAL A 128 -1.42 3.29 3.47
CA VAL A 128 -0.41 2.63 2.64
C VAL A 128 0.52 1.89 3.58
N LEU A 129 0.17 0.64 3.86
CA LEU A 129 0.79 -0.13 4.92
C LEU A 129 1.13 -1.55 4.48
N VAL A 130 2.20 -2.07 5.07
CA VAL A 130 2.62 -3.46 5.02
C VAL A 130 2.17 -4.13 6.33
N HIS A 131 1.61 -5.33 6.28
CA HIS A 131 1.21 -6.09 7.46
C HIS A 131 2.43 -6.45 8.32
N SER A 132 2.28 -6.44 9.64
CA SER A 132 3.38 -6.69 10.60
C SER A 132 4.20 -7.95 10.29
N ARG A 133 3.56 -9.04 9.83
CA ARG A 133 4.22 -10.30 9.44
C ARG A 133 5.20 -10.18 8.26
N ALA A 134 5.08 -9.13 7.46
CA ALA A 134 5.90 -8.90 6.27
C ALA A 134 6.91 -7.75 6.47
N ARG A 135 6.87 -7.06 7.62
CA ARG A 135 7.79 -5.97 7.94
C ARG A 135 9.13 -6.52 8.42
N ARG A 136 10.20 -5.79 8.10
CA ARG A 136 11.59 -6.16 8.46
C ARG A 136 12.25 -5.20 9.43
N GLY A 137 11.61 -4.09 9.73
CA GLY A 137 12.15 -3.07 10.60
C GLY A 137 11.25 -1.85 10.70
N PRO A 138 11.74 -0.76 11.30
CA PRO A 138 11.04 0.52 11.29
C PRO A 138 10.92 1.06 9.84
N PRO A 139 9.86 1.85 9.55
CA PRO A 139 9.55 2.32 8.18
C PRO A 139 10.71 3.00 7.45
N TYR A 140 11.45 3.83 8.16
CA TYR A 140 12.50 4.66 7.58
C TYR A 140 13.81 3.90 7.35
N GLU A 141 14.28 3.09 8.30
CA GLU A 141 15.64 2.54 8.22
C GLU A 141 15.73 1.26 7.37
N ASN A 142 14.75 0.35 7.45
CA ASN A 142 14.95 -1.03 6.96
C ASN A 142 13.69 -1.70 6.36
N ASP A 143 12.60 -0.97 6.07
CA ASP A 143 11.41 -1.56 5.43
C ASP A 143 11.43 -1.36 3.90
N GLU A 144 12.27 -2.14 3.21
CA GLU A 144 12.38 -2.12 1.74
C GLU A 144 11.04 -2.41 1.06
N LEU A 145 10.23 -3.30 1.65
CA LEU A 145 8.91 -3.65 1.12
C LEU A 145 7.95 -2.46 1.20
N LEU A 146 7.91 -1.76 2.34
CA LEU A 146 7.09 -0.55 2.46
C LEU A 146 7.54 0.53 1.48
N ASN A 147 8.85 0.74 1.31
CA ASN A 147 9.36 1.70 0.34
C ASN A 147 8.89 1.38 -1.08
N ALA A 148 9.03 0.12 -1.51
CA ALA A 148 8.62 -0.30 -2.84
C ALA A 148 7.10 -0.22 -3.04
N VAL A 149 6.30 -0.64 -2.05
CA VAL A 149 4.83 -0.52 -2.08
C VAL A 149 4.41 0.95 -2.15
N TRP A 150 5.02 1.81 -1.34
CA TRP A 150 4.71 3.23 -1.30
C TRP A 150 5.00 3.92 -2.63
N SER A 151 6.23 3.77 -3.15
CA SER A 151 6.63 4.37 -4.42
C SER A 151 5.78 3.85 -5.59
N ALA A 152 5.50 2.55 -5.62
CA ALA A 152 4.64 1.99 -6.66
C ALA A 152 3.20 2.49 -6.57
N TRP A 153 2.64 2.62 -5.37
CA TRP A 153 1.29 3.13 -5.18
C TRP A 153 1.19 4.59 -5.57
N GLU A 154 2.13 5.42 -5.12
CA GLU A 154 2.23 6.84 -5.48
C GLU A 154 2.28 7.00 -7.01
N GLN A 155 3.21 6.31 -7.68
CA GLN A 155 3.37 6.38 -9.12
C GLN A 155 2.14 5.86 -9.88
N THR A 156 1.51 4.80 -9.38
CA THR A 156 0.28 4.25 -9.97
C THR A 156 -0.83 5.29 -9.96
N LEU A 157 -1.02 5.99 -8.84
CA LEU A 157 -2.08 7.00 -8.72
C LEU A 157 -1.78 8.26 -9.53
N ILE A 158 -0.53 8.73 -9.54
CA ILE A 158 -0.10 9.85 -10.41
C ILE A 158 -0.40 9.53 -11.88
N THR A 159 -0.05 8.32 -12.32
CA THR A 159 -0.26 7.90 -13.72
C THR A 159 -1.74 7.84 -14.08
N ARG A 160 -2.60 7.43 -13.14
CA ARG A 160 -4.06 7.35 -13.37
C ARG A 160 -4.78 8.70 -13.22
N CYS A 161 -4.19 9.63 -12.49
CA CYS A 161 -4.78 10.94 -12.18
C CYS A 161 -3.80 12.05 -12.59
N PRO A 162 -3.55 12.23 -13.91
CA PRO A 162 -2.54 13.16 -14.40
C PRO A 162 -2.84 14.62 -14.05
N ASP A 163 -4.11 14.98 -13.81
CA ASP A 163 -4.54 16.32 -13.42
C ASP A 163 -4.46 16.56 -11.90
N ALA A 164 -3.81 15.66 -11.15
CA ALA A 164 -3.59 15.85 -9.72
C ALA A 164 -2.53 16.92 -9.46
N THR A 165 -2.83 17.88 -8.58
CA THR A 165 -1.95 19.03 -8.30
C THR A 165 -0.99 18.78 -7.14
N ALA A 166 -1.37 17.89 -6.23
CA ALA A 166 -0.58 17.53 -5.05
C ALA A 166 -1.01 16.16 -4.54
N ILE A 167 -0.17 15.59 -3.68
CA ILE A 167 -0.47 14.39 -2.91
C ILE A 167 -0.48 14.75 -1.43
N TYR A 168 -1.55 14.41 -0.74
CA TYR A 168 -1.65 14.50 0.72
C TYR A 168 -1.63 13.11 1.34
N THR A 169 -1.09 13.03 2.54
CA THR A 169 -1.13 11.83 3.39
C THR A 169 -1.21 12.25 4.86
N PRO A 170 -1.83 11.46 5.75
CA PRO A 170 -1.81 11.72 7.17
C PRO A 170 -0.40 11.84 7.73
N TRP A 171 -0.22 12.73 8.70
CA TRP A 171 1.04 12.90 9.42
C TRP A 171 1.42 11.72 10.33
N ALA A 172 0.45 10.86 10.66
CA ALA A 172 0.60 9.70 11.52
C ALA A 172 -0.25 8.54 11.00
N ASP A 173 0.26 7.32 11.15
CA ASP A 173 -0.46 6.08 10.92
C ASP A 173 -0.28 5.19 12.17
N PRO A 174 -1.36 4.76 12.84
CA PRO A 174 -1.27 3.93 14.05
C PRO A 174 -0.52 2.61 13.86
N ALA A 175 -0.39 2.15 12.61
CA ALA A 175 0.38 0.96 12.31
C ALA A 175 1.90 1.21 12.44
N TYR A 176 2.37 2.45 12.49
CA TYR A 176 3.79 2.80 12.44
C TYR A 176 4.19 3.69 13.62
N GLU A 177 4.54 3.02 14.72
CA GLU A 177 5.13 3.66 15.90
C GLU A 177 6.66 3.42 15.97
N PRO A 178 7.45 4.42 16.41
CA PRO A 178 7.03 5.76 16.82
C PRO A 178 6.71 6.67 15.61
N ILE A 179 5.81 7.65 15.83
CA ILE A 179 5.33 8.57 14.78
C ILE A 179 6.47 9.31 14.07
N ASP A 180 7.54 9.65 14.78
CA ASP A 180 8.67 10.39 14.21
C ASP A 180 9.41 9.61 13.11
N GLU A 181 9.45 8.28 13.19
CA GLU A 181 10.03 7.43 12.14
C GLU A 181 9.15 7.40 10.90
N TYR A 182 7.82 7.37 11.07
CA TYR A 182 6.90 7.48 9.95
C TYR A 182 7.02 8.85 9.26
N GLN A 183 7.09 9.94 10.03
CA GLN A 183 7.31 11.27 9.44
C GLN A 183 8.67 11.39 8.74
N ARG A 184 9.73 10.75 9.26
CA ARG A 184 11.04 10.74 8.59
C ARG A 184 10.97 9.97 7.27
N PHE A 185 10.27 8.82 7.26
CA PHE A 185 9.94 8.08 6.04
C PHE A 185 9.23 8.98 5.02
N LEU A 186 8.18 9.71 5.42
CA LEU A 186 7.47 10.64 4.53
C LEU A 186 8.41 11.70 3.94
N ARG A 187 9.32 12.28 4.74
CA ARG A 187 10.29 13.27 4.25
C ARG A 187 11.24 12.72 3.20
N VAL A 188 11.69 11.46 3.33
CA VAL A 188 12.50 10.80 2.30
C VAL A 188 11.75 10.61 1.00
N HIS A 189 10.45 10.32 1.06
CA HIS A 189 9.59 10.25 -0.11
C HIS A 189 9.21 11.62 -0.71
N GLY A 190 9.80 12.70 -0.18
CA GLY A 190 9.64 14.06 -0.71
C GLY A 190 8.40 14.79 -0.20
N TYR A 191 7.79 14.31 0.88
CA TYR A 191 6.71 15.01 1.55
C TYR A 191 7.23 16.02 2.57
N GLU A 192 6.49 17.11 2.72
CA GLU A 192 6.71 18.13 3.73
C GLU A 192 5.46 18.30 4.59
N GLN A 193 5.62 18.91 5.77
CA GLN A 193 4.48 19.24 6.62
C GLN A 193 3.59 20.26 5.89
N SER A 194 2.30 19.95 5.73
CA SER A 194 1.36 20.88 5.11
C SER A 194 0.90 21.96 6.11
N GLU A 195 0.23 23.01 5.61
CA GLU A 195 -0.43 24.01 6.46
C GLU A 195 -1.46 23.38 7.42
N HIS A 196 -2.05 22.24 7.05
CA HIS A 196 -2.88 21.47 7.96
C HIS A 196 -1.99 20.58 8.86
N PRO A 197 -2.02 20.74 10.19
CA PRO A 197 -1.10 20.04 11.09
C PRO A 197 -1.25 18.52 11.03
N GLY A 198 -2.43 18.04 10.64
CA GLY A 198 -2.73 16.61 10.48
C GLY A 198 -2.26 15.98 9.18
N ALA A 199 -1.56 16.70 8.29
CA ALA A 199 -1.24 16.19 6.97
C ALA A 199 0.15 16.62 6.47
N PHE A 200 0.76 15.70 5.72
CA PHE A 200 1.94 15.94 4.89
C PHE A 200 1.51 16.09 3.43
N ILE A 201 2.27 16.87 2.67
CA ILE A 201 2.01 17.20 1.27
C ILE A 201 3.24 16.98 0.40
N LYS A 202 3.02 16.54 -0.84
CA LYS A 202 4.01 16.54 -1.92
C LYS A 202 3.38 17.22 -3.13
N ASN A 203 3.93 18.36 -3.54
CA ASN A 203 3.41 19.09 -4.70
C ASN A 203 3.82 18.38 -6.00
N LEU A 204 2.83 18.08 -6.84
CA LEU A 204 3.05 17.54 -8.18
C LEU A 204 3.14 18.75 -9.09
N ARG A 205 4.37 19.20 -9.41
CA ARG A 205 4.56 20.34 -10.32
C ARG A 205 3.74 20.12 -11.58
N GLU A 206 3.09 21.18 -12.08
CA GLU A 206 2.51 21.19 -13.43
C GLU A 206 3.59 20.65 -14.37
N ALA A 207 3.27 19.56 -15.08
CA ALA A 207 4.12 19.09 -16.16
C ALA A 207 4.37 20.31 -17.06
N ALA A 208 5.63 20.77 -17.12
CA ALA A 208 5.99 21.84 -18.02
C ALA A 208 5.57 21.37 -19.41
N THR A 209 4.54 22.02 -19.96
CA THR A 209 4.15 21.85 -21.35
C THR A 209 5.38 22.22 -22.16
N ILE A 210 6.08 21.23 -22.70
CA ILE A 210 7.14 21.41 -23.71
C ILE A 210 6.45 21.67 -25.04
#